data_AF-T1H4H8-F1
#
_entry.id   AF-T1H4H8-F1
#
_cell.length_a   1.000
_cell.length_b   1.000
_cell.length_c   1.000
_cell.angle_alpha   90.00
_cell.angle_beta   90.00
_cell.angle_gamma   90.00
#
_symmetry.space_group_name_H-M   'P 1'
#
loop_
_entity.id
_entity.type
_entity.pdbx_description
1 polymer ?
#
loop_
_entity_poly.entity_id
_entity_poly.type
_entity_poly.pdbx_seq_one_letter_code
_entity_poly.pdbx_strand_id
1 'polypeptide(L)'
;TYESLVTIISDIRTICPLLTIARQQPTAPFYVVTQTDTKSGHALAEDDADIQGILSRYEPHTVEQRRYVSTIQQLFYHYVSHGTMEQYNQSQRVLNVGQDPLPQDDYSHCNFWISKDFVPRYAKID
;
A
#
# COMPACT_ATOMS: atom_id res chain seq x y z
N THR A 1 -3.58 10.49 17.92
CA THR A 1 -4.14 9.69 19.05
C THR A 1 -5.28 8.75 18.67
N TYR A 2 -5.67 8.63 17.39
CA TYR A 2 -6.46 7.50 16.85
C TYR A 2 -5.76 6.96 15.60
N GLU A 3 -5.39 7.86 14.69
CA GLU A 3 -4.61 7.57 13.48
C GLU A 3 -3.33 6.77 13.80
N SER A 4 -2.56 7.20 14.80
CA SER A 4 -1.35 6.47 15.24
C SER A 4 -1.64 5.04 15.69
N LEU A 5 -2.78 4.79 16.34
CA LEU A 5 -3.18 3.44 16.76
C LEU A 5 -3.58 2.60 15.54
N VAL A 6 -4.33 3.18 14.59
CA VAL A 6 -4.71 2.51 13.33
C VAL A 6 -3.46 2.16 12.52
N THR A 7 -2.48 3.07 12.42
CA THR A 7 -1.18 2.79 11.77
C THR A 7 -0.47 1.63 12.45
N ILE A 8 -0.36 1.63 13.79
CA ILE A 8 0.29 0.53 14.53
C ILE A 8 -0.41 -0.81 14.25
N ILE A 9 -1.75 -0.82 14.28
CA ILE A 9 -2.53 -2.05 14.02
C ILE A 9 -2.33 -2.52 12.58
N SER A 10 -2.42 -1.60 11.61
CA SER A 10 -2.24 -1.90 10.18
C SER A 10 -0.82 -2.42 9.88
N ASP A 11 0.21 -1.79 10.45
CA ASP A 11 1.60 -2.22 10.32
C ASP A 11 1.78 -3.66 10.81
N ILE A 12 1.36 -3.92 12.05
CA ILE A 12 1.61 -5.20 12.73
C ILE A 12 0.79 -6.33 12.10
N ARG A 13 -0.48 -6.08 11.77
CA ARG A 13 -1.37 -7.14 11.29
C ARG A 13 -1.26 -7.40 9.80
N THR A 14 -1.09 -6.35 8.99
CA THR A 14 -1.26 -6.45 7.53
C THR A 14 0.01 -6.11 6.78
N ILE A 15 0.50 -4.86 6.88
CA ILE A 15 1.56 -4.35 6.01
C ILE A 15 2.87 -5.13 6.21
N CYS A 16 3.34 -5.28 7.45
CA CYS A 16 4.63 -5.89 7.70
C CYS A 16 4.66 -7.41 7.51
N PRO A 17 3.61 -8.17 7.84
CA PRO A 17 3.50 -9.56 7.45
C PRO A 17 3.55 -9.75 5.93
N LEU A 18 2.77 -8.98 5.17
CA LEU A 18 2.77 -9.08 3.70
C LEU A 18 4.11 -8.65 3.10
N LEU A 19 4.74 -7.58 3.62
CA LEU A 19 6.07 -7.17 3.17
C LEU A 19 7.13 -8.22 3.48
N THR A 20 7.01 -8.95 4.60
CA THR A 20 7.92 -10.06 4.94
C THR A 20 7.82 -11.18 3.90
N ILE A 21 6.60 -11.50 3.45
CA ILE A 21 6.37 -12.47 2.37
C ILE A 21 6.94 -11.93 1.04
N ALA A 22 6.67 -10.67 0.69
CA ALA A 22 7.19 -10.05 -0.52
C ALA A 22 8.74 -10.05 -0.55
N ARG A 23 9.40 -9.83 0.59
CA ARG A 23 10.87 -9.90 0.69
C ARG A 23 11.43 -11.31 0.39
N GLN A 24 10.64 -12.36 0.57
CA GLN A 24 11.02 -13.74 0.22
C GLN A 24 10.83 -14.04 -1.28
N GLN A 25 10.15 -13.16 -2.01
CA GLN A 25 9.91 -13.26 -3.44
C GLN A 25 10.44 -12.00 -4.15
N PRO A 26 11.75 -11.92 -4.47
CA PRO A 26 12.39 -10.70 -4.99
C PRO A 26 11.89 -10.20 -6.35
N THR A 27 10.98 -10.92 -7.00
CA THR A 27 10.33 -10.53 -8.26
C THR A 27 8.92 -10.02 -8.04
N ALA A 28 8.37 -10.14 -6.83
CA ALA A 28 7.03 -9.67 -6.49
C ALA A 28 7.08 -8.15 -6.20
N PRO A 29 6.35 -7.32 -6.96
CA PRO A 29 6.16 -5.92 -6.59
C PRO A 29 5.29 -5.84 -5.33
N PHE A 30 5.60 -4.89 -4.46
CA PHE A 30 4.83 -4.60 -3.26
C PHE A 30 4.43 -3.13 -3.26
N TYR A 31 3.15 -2.84 -3.02
CA TYR A 31 2.66 -1.48 -2.91
C TYR A 31 1.87 -1.28 -1.62
N VAL A 32 1.81 -0.02 -1.17
CA VAL A 32 1.03 0.43 -0.02
C VAL A 32 0.19 1.60 -0.47
N VAL A 33 -1.13 1.51 -0.31
CA VAL A 33 -2.04 2.61 -0.62
C VAL A 33 -1.92 3.68 0.46
N THR A 34 -1.67 4.92 0.05
CA THR A 34 -1.62 6.09 0.94
C THR A 34 -2.68 7.13 0.57
N GLN A 35 -3.51 6.86 -0.44
CA GLN A 35 -4.61 7.75 -0.81
C GLN A 35 -5.67 7.74 0.30
N THR A 36 -5.92 8.90 0.90
CA THR A 36 -6.96 9.08 1.92
C THR A 36 -8.28 9.45 1.27
N ASP A 37 -9.40 9.04 1.87
CA ASP A 37 -10.70 9.64 1.55
C ASP A 37 -10.88 10.92 2.36
N THR A 38 -11.31 11.99 1.70
CA THR A 38 -11.61 13.26 2.36
C THR A 38 -13.03 13.30 2.92
N LYS A 39 -13.91 12.36 2.54
CA LYS A 39 -15.30 12.27 3.03
C LYS A 39 -15.43 11.68 4.44
N SER A 40 -14.53 10.78 4.82
CA SER A 40 -14.62 10.02 6.08
C SER A 40 -14.23 10.84 7.33
N GLY A 41 -13.79 12.09 7.15
CA GLY A 41 -13.42 12.99 8.26
C GLY A 41 -12.09 12.62 8.96
N HIS A 42 -11.37 11.63 8.43
CA HIS A 42 -10.07 11.18 8.93
C HIS A 42 -9.08 11.08 7.77
N ALA A 43 -7.82 11.44 7.99
CA ALA A 43 -6.77 11.37 6.95
C ALA A 43 -6.19 9.96 6.82
N LEU A 44 -7.06 8.95 6.70
CA LEU A 44 -6.69 7.54 6.61
C LEU A 44 -7.10 6.96 5.26
N ALA A 45 -6.26 6.09 4.71
CA ALA A 45 -6.62 5.25 3.59
C ALA A 45 -7.58 4.15 4.08
N GLU A 46 -8.68 3.94 3.35
CA GLU A 46 -9.60 2.84 3.61
C GLU A 46 -8.98 1.51 3.14
N ASP A 47 -9.36 0.41 3.78
CA ASP A 47 -8.80 -0.92 3.55
C ASP A 47 -9.14 -1.50 2.16
N ASP A 48 -10.19 -0.99 1.51
CA ASP A 48 -10.61 -1.40 0.16
C ASP A 48 -10.42 -0.31 -0.92
N ALA A 49 -9.75 0.80 -0.60
CA ALA A 49 -9.64 1.95 -1.50
C ALA A 49 -8.98 1.61 -2.85
N ASP A 50 -8.05 0.65 -2.89
CA ASP A 50 -7.45 0.13 -4.12
C ASP A 50 -8.43 -0.69 -4.94
N ILE A 51 -9.17 -1.60 -4.32
CA ILE A 51 -10.20 -2.42 -4.96
C ILE A 51 -11.26 -1.50 -5.59
N GLN A 52 -11.74 -0.51 -4.84
CA GLN A 52 -12.70 0.47 -5.35
C GLN A 52 -12.11 1.26 -6.53
N GLY A 53 -10.85 1.67 -6.46
CA GLY A 53 -10.16 2.39 -7.53
C GLY A 53 -10.00 1.55 -8.80
N ILE A 54 -9.50 0.32 -8.67
CA ILE A 54 -9.29 -0.64 -9.77
C ILE A 54 -10.62 -0.95 -10.46
N LEU A 55 -11.67 -1.21 -9.68
CA LEU A 55 -13.00 -1.60 -10.18
C LEU A 55 -13.87 -0.40 -10.59
N SER A 56 -13.33 0.82 -10.63
CA SER A 56 -14.07 2.05 -10.99
C SER A 56 -15.30 2.33 -10.11
N ARG A 57 -15.23 1.95 -8.84
CA ARG A 57 -16.26 2.21 -7.82
C ARG A 57 -15.87 3.33 -6.85
N TYR A 58 -14.59 3.70 -6.80
CA TYR A 58 -14.11 4.87 -6.09
C TYR A 58 -14.68 6.13 -6.72
N GLU A 59 -15.33 6.99 -5.95
CA GLU A 59 -15.90 8.26 -6.42
C GLU A 59 -14.92 9.41 -6.11
N PRO A 60 -14.15 9.93 -7.09
CA PRO A 60 -13.16 10.95 -6.82
C PRO A 60 -13.76 12.35 -6.79
N HIS A 61 -13.52 13.09 -5.70
CA HIS A 61 -13.98 14.46 -5.47
C HIS A 61 -12.91 15.51 -5.75
N THR A 62 -11.64 15.14 -5.62
CA THR A 62 -10.50 16.04 -5.87
C THR A 62 -9.70 15.63 -7.11
N VAL A 63 -8.81 16.50 -7.59
CA VAL A 63 -7.93 16.21 -8.72
C VAL A 63 -6.95 15.09 -8.34
N GLU A 64 -6.46 15.12 -7.11
CA GLU A 64 -5.54 14.13 -6.53
C GLU A 64 -6.19 12.75 -6.49
N GLN A 65 -7.45 12.67 -6.07
CA GLN A 65 -8.24 11.44 -6.07
C GLN A 65 -8.47 10.88 -7.48
N ARG A 66 -8.71 11.74 -8.49
CA ARG A 66 -8.83 11.30 -9.89
C ARG A 66 -7.51 10.73 -10.42
N ARG A 67 -6.38 11.35 -10.03
CA ARG A 67 -5.04 10.86 -10.38
C ARG A 67 -4.77 9.51 -9.74
N TYR A 68 -5.09 9.34 -8.46
CA TYR A 68 -5.00 8.05 -7.78
C TYR A 68 -5.75 6.95 -8.55
N VAL A 69 -7.02 7.17 -8.91
CA VAL A 69 -7.82 6.19 -9.67
C VAL A 69 -7.14 5.82 -10.98
N SER A 70 -6.65 6.82 -11.72
CA SER A 70 -5.94 6.59 -12.99
C SER A 70 -4.65 5.80 -12.77
N THR A 71 -3.88 6.17 -11.75
CA THR A 71 -2.61 5.53 -11.36
C THR A 71 -2.81 4.07 -10.97
N ILE A 72 -3.74 3.77 -10.04
CA ILE A 72 -3.93 2.40 -9.56
C ILE A 72 -4.49 1.49 -10.67
N GLN A 73 -5.34 2.02 -11.54
CA GLN A 73 -5.82 1.31 -12.72
C GLN A 73 -4.68 1.03 -13.70
N GLN A 74 -3.86 2.03 -14.03
CA GLN A 74 -2.70 1.83 -14.90
C GLN A 74 -1.75 0.77 -14.34
N LEU A 75 -1.40 0.85 -13.06
CA LEU A 75 -0.53 -0.13 -12.40
C LEU A 75 -1.11 -1.55 -12.48
N PHE A 76 -2.38 -1.72 -12.11
CA PHE A 76 -3.04 -3.02 -12.12
C PHE A 76 -3.14 -3.61 -13.53
N TYR A 77 -3.70 -2.85 -14.49
CA TYR A 77 -3.91 -3.35 -15.85
C TYR A 77 -2.59 -3.58 -16.59
N HIS A 78 -1.58 -2.76 -16.36
CA HIS A 78 -0.25 -3.00 -16.90
C HIS A 78 0.33 -4.31 -16.36
N TYR A 79 0.27 -4.55 -15.05
CA TYR A 79 0.77 -5.78 -14.44
C TYR A 79 0.03 -7.02 -14.93
N VAL A 80 -1.31 -6.97 -15.03
CA VAL A 80 -2.09 -8.07 -15.59
C VAL A 80 -1.70 -8.36 -17.05
N SER A 81 -1.40 -7.33 -17.83
CA SER A 81 -1.08 -7.48 -19.26
C SER A 81 0.36 -7.91 -19.51
N HIS A 82 1.31 -7.49 -18.68
CA HIS A 82 2.76 -7.63 -18.96
C HIS A 82 3.53 -8.43 -17.91
N GLY A 83 2.93 -8.72 -16.75
CA GLY A 83 3.59 -9.38 -15.62
C GLY A 83 4.63 -8.51 -14.91
N THR A 84 4.68 -7.21 -15.22
CA THR A 84 5.64 -6.25 -14.65
C THR A 84 4.93 -4.99 -14.16
N MET A 85 5.52 -4.36 -13.16
CA MET A 85 5.04 -3.07 -12.66
C MET A 85 6.02 -1.99 -13.10
N GLU A 86 5.52 -0.96 -13.80
CA GLU A 86 6.33 0.19 -14.16
C GLU A 86 6.90 0.81 -12.87
N GLN A 87 8.15 1.31 -12.92
CA GLN A 87 8.87 1.88 -11.77
C GLN A 87 9.32 0.88 -10.69
N TYR A 88 9.00 -0.42 -10.81
CA TYR A 88 9.57 -1.43 -9.91
C TYR A 88 11.06 -1.59 -10.15
N ASN A 89 11.83 -1.42 -9.08
CA ASN A 89 13.25 -1.70 -9.03
C ASN A 89 13.50 -2.57 -7.79
N GLN A 90 14.33 -3.60 -7.88
CA GLN A 90 14.69 -4.43 -6.72
C GLN A 90 15.27 -3.63 -5.55
N SER A 91 15.92 -2.50 -5.85
CA SER A 91 16.44 -1.56 -4.85
C SER A 91 15.35 -0.72 -4.20
N GLN A 92 14.21 -0.52 -4.89
CA GLN A 92 13.06 0.27 -4.45
C GLN A 92 11.79 -0.59 -4.48
N ARG A 93 11.77 -1.59 -3.60
CA ARG A 93 10.82 -2.70 -3.66
C ARG A 93 9.39 -2.36 -3.23
N VAL A 94 9.21 -1.21 -2.55
CA VAL A 94 7.92 -0.76 -2.01
C VAL A 94 7.45 0.44 -2.81
N LEU A 95 6.21 0.41 -3.29
CA LEU A 95 5.57 1.52 -3.99
C LEU A 95 4.50 2.15 -3.11
N ASN A 96 4.69 3.39 -2.66
CA ASN A 96 3.61 4.11 -1.99
C ASN A 96 2.69 4.71 -3.06
N VAL A 97 1.41 4.35 -3.05
CA VAL A 97 0.43 4.75 -4.06
C VAL A 97 -0.59 5.70 -3.44
N GLY A 98 -0.35 7.00 -3.64
CA GLY A 98 -1.33 8.07 -3.39
C GLY A 98 -1.84 8.61 -4.73
N GLN A 99 -1.84 9.92 -4.91
CA GLN A 99 -2.10 10.52 -6.24
C GLN A 99 -1.17 9.98 -7.35
N ASP A 100 0.09 9.71 -6.99
CA ASP A 100 1.15 9.27 -7.87
C ASP A 100 1.90 8.10 -7.17
N PRO A 101 2.49 7.18 -7.94
CA PRO A 101 3.30 6.10 -7.40
C PRO A 101 4.70 6.63 -7.00
N LEU A 102 5.08 6.41 -5.75
CA LEU A 102 6.36 6.85 -5.19
C LEU A 102 7.20 5.66 -4.75
N PRO A 103 8.28 5.31 -5.47
CA PRO A 103 9.14 4.19 -5.11
C PRO A 103 9.92 4.48 -3.82
N GLN A 104 9.98 3.48 -2.95
CA GLN A 104 10.68 3.50 -1.67
C GLN A 104 11.64 2.32 -1.58
N ASP A 105 12.80 2.55 -0.97
CA ASP A 105 13.80 1.49 -0.73
C ASP A 105 13.20 0.36 0.14
N ASP A 106 12.39 0.77 1.14
CA ASP A 106 11.78 -0.11 2.12
C ASP A 106 10.64 0.58 2.89
N TYR A 107 10.01 -0.15 3.82
CA TYR A 107 9.03 0.38 4.76
C TYR A 107 9.59 0.41 6.20
N SER A 108 10.04 1.59 6.65
CA SER A 108 10.79 1.75 7.90
C SER A 108 10.05 1.27 9.15
N HIS A 109 8.72 1.40 9.19
CA HIS A 109 7.92 0.90 10.30
C HIS A 109 8.07 -0.62 10.48
N CYS A 110 8.14 -1.37 9.38
CA CYS A 110 8.32 -2.82 9.46
C CYS A 110 9.68 -3.21 10.01
N ASN A 111 10.72 -2.45 9.68
CA ASN A 111 12.05 -2.68 10.28
C ASN A 111 12.01 -2.49 11.80
N PHE A 112 11.25 -1.50 12.28
CA PHE A 112 11.02 -1.31 13.71
C PHE A 112 10.27 -2.50 14.33
N TRP A 113 9.09 -2.87 13.83
CA TRP A 113 8.25 -3.92 14.42
C TRP A 113 8.89 -5.31 14.38
N ILE A 114 9.65 -5.62 13.32
CA ILE A 114 10.42 -6.86 13.20
C ILE A 114 11.56 -6.87 14.21
N SER A 115 12.31 -5.76 14.36
CA SER A 115 13.41 -5.68 15.34
C SER A 115 12.95 -5.86 16.80
N LYS A 116 11.65 -5.64 17.07
CA LYS A 116 11.03 -5.78 18.39
C LYS A 116 10.27 -7.10 18.56
N ASP A 117 10.34 -8.02 17.59
CA ASP A 117 9.64 -9.31 17.61
C ASP A 117 8.11 -9.18 17.77
N PHE A 118 7.54 -8.05 17.33
CA PHE A 118 6.08 -7.90 17.21
C PHE A 118 5.56 -8.57 15.94
N VAL A 119 6.35 -8.53 14.87
CA VAL A 119 6.11 -9.27 13.62
C VAL A 119 7.22 -10.32 13.51
N PRO A 120 6.92 -11.62 13.43
CA PRO A 120 5.61 -12.19 13.07
C PRO A 120 4.67 -12.52 14.24
N ARG A 121 5.07 -12.30 15.50
CA ARG A 121 4.33 -12.78 16.69
C ARG A 121 2.84 -12.39 16.73
N TYR A 122 2.49 -11.17 16.34
CA TYR A 122 1.13 -10.63 16.33
C TYR A 122 0.58 -10.41 14.91
N ALA A 123 1.26 -10.97 13.90
CA ALA A 123 0.85 -10.91 12.51
C ALA A 123 -0.51 -11.60 12.31
N LYS A 124 -1.36 -11.02 11.45
CA LYS A 124 -2.63 -11.63 11.10
C LYS A 124 -3.09 -11.15 9.72
N ILE A 125 -2.84 -11.99 8.71
CA ILE A 125 -3.34 -11.80 7.35
C ILE A 125 -4.68 -12.54 7.31
N ASP A 126 -5.75 -11.89 7.77
CA ASP A 126 -7.10 -12.47 7.80
C ASP A 126 -8.16 -11.47 7.36
#